data_AF-A0A917E9K2-F1
#
_entry.id   AF-A0A917E9K2-F1
#
_cell.length_a   1.000
_cell.length_b   1.000
_cell.length_c   1.000
_cell.angle_alpha   90.00
_cell.angle_beta   90.00
_cell.angle_gamma   90.00
#
_symmetry.space_group_name_H-M   'P 1'
#
loop_
_entity.id
_entity.type
_entity.pdbx_description
1 polymer ?
#
loop_
_entity_poly.entity_id
_entity_poly.type
_entity_poly.pdbx_seq_one_letter_code
_entity_poly.pdbx_strand_id
1 'polypeptide(L)'
;MFEFQTYHVLLVGLGGATILAYWLPRFVSGREPAASALLILLGFAAFSLVPGMPAAIDPIGRPGPWELVSELCVVVGLFGVGLRIDKLRGWRQCRPTVRLLLFGMPLTIAAVAMLGVFLGGMTAAAAVLLGAVLAPTDPVLAGDVQVGPPLEGGEHPVRFTLTTEAGLNDGLAFPFVHLALAIMVAGGAAGSVVGEFLWRDLLYRTIVGGIGGVGVGWLLGKIMFAFPRENALAKTESGVIALAGVMMAYGLTELAEGYGFVAAFLAGLTLRQAEADHEFHTRLHNFSESIEHVLTALLLIGLGAALPALLPALGWREAAIGLALILGVRPLAGWLALTGVMKNPQRAVVAFYGVRGVGSIYYLAYAGSHVALGNAAQLWAIVAFTVVVSTVVHGFTAAAAVEGVTGRGGGKAKEDSGAV
;
A
#
# COMPACT_ATOMS: atom_id res chain seq x y z
N MET A 1 43.51 -9.61 -3.17
CA MET A 1 43.31 -8.61 -2.11
C MET A 1 41.82 -8.33 -2.02
N PHE A 2 41.21 -8.45 -0.84
CA PHE A 2 39.84 -7.97 -0.64
C PHE A 2 39.89 -6.44 -0.55
N GLU A 3 39.73 -5.77 -1.68
CA GLU A 3 39.58 -4.31 -1.68
C GLU A 3 38.26 -3.91 -1.01
N PHE A 4 38.25 -2.75 -0.34
CA PHE A 4 37.05 -2.14 0.23
C PHE A 4 36.09 -1.74 -0.89
N GLN A 5 35.32 -2.70 -1.42
CA GLN A 5 34.32 -2.40 -2.44
C GLN A 5 33.11 -1.72 -1.77
N THR A 6 32.65 -0.62 -2.36
CA THR A 6 31.46 0.13 -1.94
C THR A 6 30.21 -0.76 -1.84
N TYR A 7 30.16 -1.84 -2.62
CA TYR A 7 29.14 -2.88 -2.52
C TYR A 7 29.08 -3.56 -1.14
N HIS A 8 30.21 -3.88 -0.52
CA HIS A 8 30.20 -4.49 0.82
C HIS A 8 29.71 -3.48 1.87
N VAL A 9 30.04 -2.20 1.72
CA VAL A 9 29.54 -1.12 2.58
C VAL A 9 28.03 -0.99 2.46
N LEU A 10 27.49 -1.08 1.23
CA LEU A 10 26.06 -1.10 0.97
C LEU A 10 25.37 -2.29 1.67
N LEU A 11 25.91 -3.50 1.56
CA LEU A 11 25.34 -4.69 2.21
C LEU A 11 25.32 -4.55 3.74
N VAL A 12 26.41 -4.09 4.34
CA VAL A 12 26.50 -3.84 5.79
C VAL A 12 25.52 -2.75 6.20
N GLY A 13 25.42 -1.66 5.43
CA GLY A 13 24.49 -0.56 5.70
C GLY A 13 23.03 -0.99 5.61
N LEU A 14 22.64 -1.72 4.55
CA LEU A 14 21.29 -2.25 4.37
C LEU A 14 20.92 -3.22 5.49
N GLY A 15 21.79 -4.21 5.77
CA GLY A 15 21.56 -5.19 6.83
C GLY A 15 21.48 -4.55 8.21
N GLY A 16 22.43 -3.65 8.53
CA GLY A 16 22.46 -2.92 9.79
C GLY A 16 21.24 -2.03 9.99
N ALA A 17 20.86 -1.24 8.98
CA ALA A 17 19.68 -0.38 9.02
C ALA A 17 18.40 -1.20 9.24
N THR A 18 18.28 -2.36 8.56
CA THR A 18 17.13 -3.25 8.70
C THR A 18 17.06 -3.83 10.12
N ILE A 19 18.15 -4.40 10.63
CA ILE A 19 18.21 -4.97 11.98
C ILE A 19 17.85 -3.90 13.01
N LEU A 20 18.46 -2.72 12.93
CA LEU A 20 18.19 -1.62 13.86
C LEU A 20 16.73 -1.15 13.77
N ALA A 21 16.16 -1.02 12.57
CA ALA A 21 14.79 -0.56 12.40
C ALA A 21 13.76 -1.52 13.02
N TYR A 22 13.99 -2.83 12.94
CA TYR A 22 13.08 -3.83 13.51
C TYR A 22 13.35 -4.12 15.00
N TRP A 23 14.59 -4.01 15.47
CA TRP A 23 14.94 -4.30 16.86
C TRP A 23 14.69 -3.12 17.79
N LEU A 24 15.01 -1.89 17.36
CA LEU A 24 14.93 -0.71 18.23
C LEU A 24 13.51 -0.46 18.80
N PRO A 25 12.41 -0.55 18.02
CA PRO A 25 11.06 -0.41 18.57
C PRO A 25 10.74 -1.47 19.62
N ARG A 26 11.14 -2.72 19.37
CA ARG A 26 10.90 -3.84 20.29
C ARG A 26 11.60 -3.65 21.63
N PHE A 27 12.82 -3.11 21.64
CA PHE A 27 13.55 -2.82 22.87
C PHE A 27 13.04 -1.59 23.63
N VAL A 28 12.57 -0.55 22.93
CA VAL A 28 12.20 0.73 23.55
C VAL A 28 10.74 0.77 23.99
N SER A 29 9.80 0.29 23.16
CA SER A 29 8.36 0.44 23.39
C SER A 29 7.60 -0.87 23.60
N GLY A 30 8.28 -2.02 23.40
CA GLY A 30 7.64 -3.34 23.46
C GLY A 30 6.57 -3.57 22.39
N ARG A 31 6.47 -2.69 21.38
CA ARG A 31 5.52 -2.74 20.27
C ARG A 31 6.26 -2.51 18.94
N GLU A 32 5.66 -2.93 17.83
CA GLU A 32 6.24 -2.81 16.46
C GLU A 32 5.98 -1.50 15.65
N PRO A 33 5.30 -0.44 16.15
CA PRO A 33 4.63 0.53 15.28
C PRO A 33 5.52 1.53 14.51
N ALA A 34 6.84 1.49 14.67
CA ALA A 34 7.75 2.52 14.11
C ALA A 34 8.75 2.01 13.08
N ALA A 35 8.70 0.73 12.69
CA ALA A 35 9.69 0.13 11.81
C ALA A 35 9.81 0.89 10.48
N SER A 36 8.70 1.28 9.85
CA SER A 36 8.68 1.98 8.56
C SER A 36 9.36 3.36 8.59
N ALA A 37 9.04 4.18 9.60
CA ALA A 37 9.68 5.49 9.77
C ALA A 37 11.17 5.34 10.07
N LEU A 38 11.55 4.35 10.89
CA LEU A 38 12.95 4.06 11.21
C LEU A 38 13.72 3.55 9.99
N LEU A 39 13.13 2.72 9.13
CA LEU A 39 13.76 2.26 7.88
C LEU A 39 14.14 3.45 6.98
N ILE A 40 13.24 4.43 6.83
CA ILE A 40 13.52 5.64 6.04
C ILE A 40 14.61 6.48 6.71
N LEU A 41 14.50 6.74 8.02
CA LEU A 41 15.46 7.58 8.75
C LEU A 41 16.86 6.95 8.81
N LEU A 42 16.95 5.64 9.04
CA LEU A 42 18.21 4.90 9.05
C LEU A 42 18.78 4.75 7.64
N GLY A 43 17.94 4.63 6.61
CA GLY A 43 18.37 4.69 5.21
C GLY A 43 19.00 6.03 4.87
N PHE A 44 18.33 7.14 5.24
CA PHE A 44 18.87 8.49 5.10
C PHE A 44 20.20 8.66 5.84
N ALA A 45 20.27 8.23 7.10
CA ALA A 45 21.48 8.33 7.91
C ALA A 45 22.63 7.48 7.34
N ALA A 46 22.35 6.24 6.92
CA ALA A 46 23.35 5.34 6.35
C ALA A 46 23.95 5.93 5.06
N PHE A 47 23.12 6.40 4.13
CA PHE A 47 23.59 6.95 2.86
C PHE A 47 24.21 8.35 2.97
N SER A 48 23.88 9.11 4.02
CA SER A 48 24.45 10.45 4.23
C SER A 48 25.71 10.47 5.08
N LEU A 49 25.83 9.57 6.06
CA LEU A 49 26.89 9.61 7.07
C LEU A 49 27.99 8.55 6.89
N VAL A 50 27.70 7.42 6.22
CA VAL A 50 28.68 6.33 6.07
C VAL A 50 29.61 6.61 4.89
N PRO A 51 30.92 6.81 5.11
CA PRO A 51 31.87 7.02 4.03
C PRO A 51 31.97 5.78 3.14
N GLY A 52 32.01 5.97 1.81
CA GLY A 52 32.11 4.88 0.84
C GLY A 52 30.79 4.19 0.50
N MET A 53 29.65 4.71 0.96
CA MET A 53 28.33 4.32 0.44
C MET A 53 28.24 4.65 -1.05
N PRO A 54 27.73 3.74 -1.91
CA PRO A 54 27.44 4.06 -3.29
C PRO A 54 26.34 5.13 -3.40
N ALA A 55 26.30 5.83 -4.54
CA ALA A 55 25.23 6.77 -4.82
C ALA A 55 23.87 6.05 -4.80
N ALA A 56 22.88 6.70 -4.18
CA ALA A 56 21.51 6.20 -4.16
C ALA A 56 20.94 6.12 -5.59
N ILE A 57 20.00 5.20 -5.81
CA ILE A 57 19.29 5.08 -7.09
C ILE A 57 18.33 6.26 -7.20
N ASP A 58 18.62 7.20 -8.11
CA ASP A 58 17.77 8.37 -8.33
C ASP A 58 16.38 7.95 -8.88
N PRO A 59 15.28 8.19 -8.14
CA PRO A 59 13.94 7.83 -8.59
C PRO A 59 13.44 8.68 -9.76
N ILE A 60 14.01 9.88 -9.99
CA ILE A 60 13.61 10.77 -11.08
C ILE A 60 14.29 10.35 -12.38
N GLY A 61 15.62 10.19 -12.36
CA GLY A 61 16.39 9.83 -13.55
C GLY A 61 16.35 8.34 -13.90
N ARG A 62 16.07 7.46 -12.92
CA ARG A 62 15.98 6.00 -13.10
C ARG A 62 14.77 5.43 -12.37
N PRO A 63 13.54 5.66 -12.86
CA PRO A 63 12.32 5.17 -12.22
C PRO A 63 12.15 3.64 -12.28
N GLY A 64 12.71 2.96 -13.29
CA GLY A 64 12.47 1.52 -13.52
C GLY A 64 12.73 0.57 -12.32
N PRO A 65 13.86 0.66 -11.60
CA PRO A 65 14.06 -0.15 -10.39
C PRO A 65 13.03 0.11 -9.29
N TRP A 66 12.61 1.37 -9.14
CA TRP A 66 11.60 1.75 -8.15
C TRP A 66 10.24 1.18 -8.53
N GLU A 67 9.85 1.31 -9.80
CA GLU A 67 8.64 0.72 -10.36
C GLU A 67 8.61 -0.79 -10.13
N LEU A 68 9.62 -1.53 -10.58
CA LEU A 68 9.64 -2.99 -10.48
C LEU A 68 9.58 -3.51 -9.03
N VAL A 69 10.38 -2.93 -8.13
CA VAL A 69 10.44 -3.41 -6.74
C VAL A 69 9.15 -3.05 -5.99
N SER A 70 8.60 -1.85 -6.23
CA SER A 70 7.34 -1.43 -5.61
C SER A 70 6.13 -2.15 -6.20
N GLU A 71 6.12 -2.46 -7.50
CA GLU A 71 5.11 -3.30 -8.15
C GLU A 71 5.04 -4.67 -7.47
N LEU A 72 6.18 -5.38 -7.38
CA LEU A 72 6.25 -6.68 -6.72
C LEU A 72 5.80 -6.60 -5.26
N CYS A 73 6.19 -5.53 -4.54
CA CYS A 73 5.79 -5.31 -3.17
C CYS A 73 4.27 -5.17 -3.03
N VAL A 74 3.65 -4.35 -3.88
CA VAL A 74 2.19 -4.11 -3.86
C VAL A 74 1.44 -5.37 -4.28
N VAL A 75 1.89 -6.09 -5.31
CA VAL A 75 1.23 -7.34 -5.75
C VAL A 75 1.21 -8.39 -4.62
N VAL A 76 2.34 -8.60 -3.95
CA VAL A 76 2.43 -9.56 -2.84
C VAL A 76 1.62 -9.08 -1.64
N GLY A 77 1.70 -7.79 -1.29
CA GLY A 77 0.96 -7.21 -0.17
C GLY A 77 -0.55 -7.26 -0.36
N LEU A 78 -1.07 -6.91 -1.54
CA LEU A 78 -2.50 -6.97 -1.84
C LEU A 78 -3.05 -8.39 -1.77
N PHE A 79 -2.29 -9.38 -2.25
CA PHE A 79 -2.66 -10.78 -2.11
C PHE A 79 -2.68 -11.23 -0.65
N GLY A 80 -1.66 -10.84 0.13
CA GLY A 80 -1.61 -11.07 1.58
C GLY A 80 -2.80 -10.46 2.31
N VAL A 81 -3.20 -9.24 1.94
CA VAL A 81 -4.40 -8.56 2.47
C VAL A 81 -5.69 -9.27 2.08
N GLY A 82 -5.80 -9.79 0.86
CA GLY A 82 -6.92 -10.64 0.45
C GLY A 82 -7.07 -11.89 1.32
N LEU A 83 -5.95 -12.51 1.70
CA LEU A 83 -5.93 -13.70 2.58
C LEU A 83 -6.35 -13.42 4.03
N ARG A 84 -6.25 -12.18 4.50
CA ARG A 84 -6.65 -11.77 5.86
C ARG A 84 -8.17 -11.73 6.06
N ILE A 85 -8.96 -11.76 4.99
CA ILE A 85 -10.43 -11.61 5.06
C ILE A 85 -11.09 -12.98 5.13
N ASP A 86 -11.56 -13.36 6.32
CA ASP A 86 -12.09 -14.69 6.59
C ASP A 86 -13.51 -14.86 6.05
N LYS A 87 -14.40 -13.90 6.31
CA LYS A 87 -15.84 -14.06 6.00
C LYS A 87 -16.44 -12.80 5.39
N LEU A 88 -16.95 -12.94 4.17
CA LEU A 88 -17.77 -11.90 3.52
C LEU A 88 -19.21 -11.93 4.06
N ARG A 89 -19.52 -11.11 5.07
CA ARG A 89 -20.83 -11.01 5.71
C ARG A 89 -21.75 -9.99 5.00
N GLY A 90 -21.95 -10.19 3.70
CA GLY A 90 -22.96 -9.50 2.89
C GLY A 90 -22.79 -7.98 2.71
N TRP A 91 -23.74 -7.35 2.00
CA TRP A 91 -23.65 -5.96 1.53
C TRP A 91 -23.46 -4.91 2.63
N ARG A 92 -24.02 -5.12 3.83
CA ARG A 92 -23.91 -4.15 4.94
C ARG A 92 -22.47 -3.98 5.42
N GLN A 93 -21.64 -5.03 5.35
CA GLN A 93 -20.24 -5.00 5.75
C GLN A 93 -19.37 -4.27 4.71
N CYS A 94 -19.67 -4.44 3.41
CA CYS A 94 -18.91 -3.81 2.32
C CYS A 94 -19.30 -2.35 2.05
N ARG A 95 -20.48 -1.90 2.51
CA ARG A 95 -21.01 -0.55 2.24
C ARG A 95 -20.07 0.60 2.65
N PRO A 96 -19.39 0.58 3.82
CA PRO A 96 -18.38 1.58 4.17
C PRO A 96 -17.25 1.67 3.14
N THR A 97 -16.67 0.53 2.77
CA THR A 97 -15.57 0.42 1.80
C THR A 97 -15.98 0.94 0.43
N VAL A 98 -17.14 0.51 -0.08
CA VAL A 98 -17.67 0.99 -1.36
C VAL A 98 -17.84 2.50 -1.37
N ARG A 99 -18.30 3.11 -0.27
CA ARG A 99 -18.43 4.57 -0.18
C ARG A 99 -17.09 5.28 -0.11
N LEU A 100 -16.10 4.73 0.59
CA LEU A 100 -14.75 5.28 0.60
C LEU A 100 -14.12 5.24 -0.79
N LEU A 101 -14.31 4.16 -1.54
CA LEU A 101 -13.80 4.03 -2.91
C LEU A 101 -14.55 4.92 -3.92
N LEU A 102 -15.89 4.96 -3.87
CA LEU A 102 -16.68 5.73 -4.83
C LEU A 102 -16.73 7.24 -4.55
N PHE A 103 -16.64 7.65 -3.29
CA PHE A 103 -16.74 9.07 -2.90
C PHE A 103 -15.48 9.58 -2.23
N GLY A 104 -14.93 8.84 -1.27
CA GLY A 104 -13.76 9.27 -0.49
C GLY A 104 -12.51 9.45 -1.36
N MET A 105 -12.18 8.48 -2.19
CA MET A 105 -11.02 8.52 -3.08
C MET A 105 -11.15 9.61 -4.15
N PRO A 106 -12.22 9.68 -4.98
CA PRO A 106 -12.37 10.76 -5.95
C PRO A 106 -12.35 12.16 -5.34
N LEU A 107 -12.96 12.34 -4.17
CA LEU A 107 -12.92 13.61 -3.45
C LEU A 107 -11.49 13.95 -2.98
N THR A 108 -10.73 12.96 -2.54
CA THR A 108 -9.31 13.13 -2.17
C THR A 108 -8.48 13.49 -3.39
N ILE A 109 -8.65 12.78 -4.51
CA ILE A 109 -7.96 13.07 -5.79
C ILE A 109 -8.26 14.50 -6.23
N ALA A 110 -9.53 14.89 -6.28
CA ALA A 110 -9.94 16.22 -6.70
C ALA A 110 -9.38 17.32 -5.77
N ALA A 111 -9.44 17.12 -4.46
CA ALA A 111 -8.91 18.09 -3.49
C ALA A 111 -7.38 18.25 -3.59
N VAL A 112 -6.62 17.14 -3.69
CA VAL A 112 -5.17 17.19 -3.88
C VAL A 112 -4.81 17.78 -5.24
N ALA A 113 -5.57 17.48 -6.30
CA ALA A 113 -5.36 18.09 -7.61
C ALA A 113 -5.61 19.61 -7.58
N MET A 114 -6.66 20.06 -6.89
CA MET A 114 -6.87 21.51 -6.69
C MET A 114 -5.71 22.14 -5.94
N LEU A 115 -5.21 21.52 -4.87
CA LEU A 115 -4.03 21.99 -4.15
C LEU A 115 -2.78 21.99 -5.06
N GLY A 116 -2.58 20.96 -5.87
CA GLY A 116 -1.46 20.87 -6.81
C GLY A 116 -1.47 22.01 -7.84
N VAL A 117 -2.63 22.34 -8.41
CA VAL A 117 -2.76 23.46 -9.36
C VAL A 117 -2.60 24.80 -8.65
N PHE A 118 -3.40 25.08 -7.62
CA PHE A 118 -3.49 26.42 -7.04
C PHE A 118 -2.35 26.76 -6.08
N LEU A 119 -1.91 25.79 -5.27
CA LEU A 119 -0.82 25.98 -4.30
C LEU A 119 0.53 25.54 -4.88
N GLY A 120 0.57 24.40 -5.57
CA GLY A 120 1.79 23.83 -6.15
C GLY A 120 2.21 24.45 -7.49
N GLY A 121 1.32 25.17 -8.18
CA GLY A 121 1.60 25.72 -9.51
C GLY A 121 1.82 24.65 -10.59
N MET A 122 1.30 23.43 -10.37
CA MET A 122 1.44 22.31 -11.29
C MET A 122 0.48 22.43 -12.48
N THR A 123 0.83 21.78 -13.59
CA THR A 123 -0.14 21.57 -14.67
C THR A 123 -1.32 20.72 -14.17
N ALA A 124 -2.49 20.87 -14.79
CA ALA A 124 -3.68 20.10 -14.41
C ALA A 124 -3.42 18.58 -14.45
N ALA A 125 -2.70 18.10 -15.47
CA ALA A 125 -2.34 16.69 -15.59
C ALA A 125 -1.43 16.22 -14.43
N ALA A 126 -0.37 16.99 -14.12
CA ALA A 126 0.53 16.66 -13.01
C ALA A 126 -0.19 16.71 -11.65
N ALA A 127 -1.13 17.63 -11.47
CA ALA A 127 -1.91 17.73 -10.24
C ALA A 127 -2.92 16.58 -10.07
N VAL A 128 -3.58 16.16 -11.16
CA VAL A 128 -4.43 14.95 -11.16
C VAL A 128 -3.58 13.70 -10.87
N LEU A 129 -2.38 13.61 -11.47
CA LEU A 129 -1.43 12.53 -11.17
C LEU A 129 -1.07 12.53 -9.68
N LEU A 130 -0.72 13.68 -9.10
CA LEU A 130 -0.41 13.80 -7.68
C LEU A 130 -1.56 13.31 -6.80
N GLY A 131 -2.80 13.73 -7.14
CA GLY A 131 -4.00 13.29 -6.45
C GLY A 131 -4.21 11.78 -6.57
N ALA A 132 -4.06 11.22 -7.76
CA ALA A 132 -4.22 9.78 -8.03
C ALA A 132 -3.16 8.94 -7.30
N VAL A 133 -1.91 9.40 -7.25
CA VAL A 133 -0.79 8.73 -6.58
C VAL A 133 -0.94 8.74 -5.06
N LEU A 134 -1.47 9.83 -4.50
CA LEU A 134 -1.59 10.03 -3.05
C LEU A 134 -2.97 9.69 -2.46
N ALA A 135 -3.99 9.44 -3.28
CA ALA A 135 -5.32 9.06 -2.81
C ALA A 135 -5.49 7.60 -2.33
N PRO A 136 -4.82 6.58 -2.90
CA PRO A 136 -4.85 5.22 -2.35
C PRO A 136 -4.04 5.13 -1.06
N THR A 137 -4.61 4.40 -0.10
CA THR A 137 -4.03 4.13 1.22
C THR A 137 -3.30 2.80 1.20
N ASP A 138 -2.11 2.76 1.77
CA ASP A 138 -1.19 1.65 1.63
C ASP A 138 -1.58 0.45 2.54
N PRO A 139 -1.79 -0.75 1.96
CA PRO A 139 -2.01 -1.97 2.74
C PRO A 139 -0.77 -2.44 3.52
N VAL A 140 0.42 -2.25 2.98
CA VAL A 140 1.67 -2.77 3.51
C VAL A 140 2.05 -2.07 4.81
N LEU A 141 2.00 -0.73 4.80
CA LEU A 141 2.37 0.08 5.96
C LEU A 141 1.26 0.17 7.03
N ALA A 142 0.06 -0.32 6.73
CA ALA A 142 -1.11 -0.23 7.59
C ALA A 142 -1.42 -1.54 8.37
N GLY A 143 -0.49 -2.51 8.42
CA GLY A 143 -0.70 -3.81 9.07
C GLY A 143 -1.34 -3.73 10.47
N ASP A 144 -0.92 -2.78 11.31
CA ASP A 144 -1.41 -2.61 12.68
C ASP A 144 -2.92 -2.24 12.77
N VAL A 145 -3.47 -1.57 11.75
CA VAL A 145 -4.88 -1.15 11.71
C VAL A 145 -5.78 -2.12 10.95
N GLN A 146 -5.20 -3.13 10.31
CA GLN A 146 -5.91 -4.12 9.52
C GLN A 146 -6.52 -5.24 10.36
N VAL A 147 -7.26 -6.11 9.69
CA VAL A 147 -7.64 -7.42 10.25
C VAL A 147 -6.35 -8.20 10.54
N GLY A 148 -6.35 -8.93 11.67
CA GLY A 148 -5.20 -9.74 12.07
C GLY A 148 -4.95 -10.92 11.12
N PRO A 149 -3.94 -11.75 11.41
CA PRO A 149 -3.64 -12.95 10.65
C PRO A 149 -4.87 -13.86 10.45
N PRO A 150 -4.89 -14.66 9.35
CA PRO A 150 -5.98 -15.58 9.08
C PRO A 150 -6.25 -16.50 10.27
N LEU A 151 -7.52 -16.78 10.58
CA LEU A 151 -8.01 -17.66 11.66
C LEU A 151 -8.02 -17.05 13.07
N GLU A 152 -7.49 -15.84 13.30
CA GLU A 152 -7.53 -15.22 14.64
C GLU A 152 -8.89 -14.63 15.03
N GLY A 153 -9.81 -14.50 14.06
CA GLY A 153 -11.16 -13.97 14.26
C GLY A 153 -11.22 -12.50 14.72
N GLY A 154 -12.43 -11.96 14.82
CA GLY A 154 -12.65 -10.60 15.33
C GLY A 154 -12.49 -9.48 14.29
N GLU A 155 -13.02 -9.67 13.08
CA GLU A 155 -13.18 -8.61 12.06
C GLU A 155 -14.12 -7.50 12.57
N HIS A 156 -13.61 -6.63 13.43
CA HIS A 156 -14.33 -5.43 13.82
C HIS A 156 -14.57 -4.59 12.55
N PRO A 157 -15.77 -3.97 12.36
CA PRO A 157 -16.09 -3.24 11.14
C PRO A 157 -15.05 -2.20 10.71
N VAL A 158 -14.37 -1.55 11.67
CA VAL A 158 -13.26 -0.61 11.42
C VAL A 158 -12.07 -1.30 10.75
N ARG A 159 -11.56 -2.40 11.32
CA ARG A 159 -10.42 -3.14 10.78
C ARG A 159 -10.76 -3.72 9.41
N PHE A 160 -11.95 -4.29 9.25
CA PHE A 160 -12.44 -4.77 7.95
C PHE A 160 -12.50 -3.65 6.90
N THR A 161 -13.04 -2.48 7.26
CA THR A 161 -13.17 -1.35 6.32
C THR A 161 -11.80 -0.84 5.88
N LEU A 162 -10.86 -0.66 6.81
CA LEU A 162 -9.50 -0.23 6.49
C LEU A 162 -8.74 -1.24 5.64
N THR A 163 -8.89 -2.54 5.94
CA THR A 163 -8.25 -3.64 5.19
C THR A 163 -8.78 -3.73 3.77
N THR A 164 -10.11 -3.70 3.60
CA THR A 164 -10.74 -3.78 2.28
C THR A 164 -10.60 -2.51 1.47
N GLU A 165 -10.52 -1.34 2.12
CA GLU A 165 -10.17 -0.08 1.44
C GLU A 165 -8.75 -0.19 0.89
N ALA A 166 -7.77 -0.54 1.72
CA ALA A 166 -6.37 -0.69 1.32
C ALA A 166 -6.14 -1.79 0.27
N GLY A 167 -6.94 -2.86 0.30
CA GLY A 167 -6.84 -3.94 -0.69
C GLY A 167 -7.42 -3.62 -2.07
N LEU A 168 -8.42 -2.73 -2.16
CA LEU A 168 -9.08 -2.41 -3.43
C LEU A 168 -8.66 -1.06 -4.01
N ASN A 169 -8.23 -0.13 -3.17
CA ASN A 169 -7.96 1.23 -3.60
C ASN A 169 -6.79 1.32 -4.58
N ASP A 170 -5.77 0.46 -4.45
CA ASP A 170 -4.57 0.51 -5.26
C ASP A 170 -4.91 0.18 -6.72
N GLY A 171 -5.62 -0.92 -6.94
CA GLY A 171 -6.13 -1.26 -8.27
C GLY A 171 -7.13 -0.24 -8.84
N LEU A 172 -7.93 0.42 -7.98
CA LEU A 172 -8.92 1.42 -8.41
C LEU A 172 -8.38 2.84 -8.55
N ALA A 173 -7.15 3.11 -8.09
CA ALA A 173 -6.48 4.39 -8.31
C ALA A 173 -5.82 4.47 -9.70
N PHE A 174 -5.45 3.32 -10.26
CA PHE A 174 -4.77 3.22 -11.56
C PHE A 174 -5.52 3.82 -12.76
N PRO A 175 -6.87 3.78 -12.85
CA PRO A 175 -7.61 4.55 -13.84
C PRO A 175 -7.27 6.05 -13.82
N PHE A 176 -7.12 6.64 -12.64
CA PHE A 176 -6.87 8.07 -12.50
C PHE A 176 -5.41 8.42 -12.81
N VAL A 177 -4.47 7.50 -12.56
CA VAL A 177 -3.08 7.60 -13.04
C VAL A 177 -3.07 7.60 -14.57
N HIS A 178 -3.76 6.65 -15.21
CA HIS A 178 -3.90 6.58 -16.67
C HIS A 178 -4.56 7.83 -17.26
N LEU A 179 -5.61 8.34 -16.62
CA LEU A 179 -6.25 9.59 -17.02
C LEU A 179 -5.25 10.75 -17.01
N ALA A 180 -4.45 10.88 -15.95
CA ALA A 180 -3.45 11.94 -15.86
C ALA A 180 -2.40 11.84 -16.96
N LEU A 181 -1.91 10.62 -17.24
CA LEU A 181 -0.97 10.36 -18.32
C LEU A 181 -1.59 10.66 -19.69
N ALA A 182 -2.83 10.24 -19.92
CA ALA A 182 -3.55 10.49 -21.16
C ALA A 182 -3.76 12.00 -21.42
N ILE A 183 -4.13 12.76 -20.38
CA ILE A 183 -4.24 14.23 -20.47
C ILE A 183 -2.87 14.85 -20.77
N MET A 184 -1.79 14.34 -20.16
CA MET A 184 -0.43 14.84 -20.37
C MET A 184 0.03 14.61 -21.82
N VAL A 185 -0.21 13.43 -22.37
CA VAL A 185 0.14 13.07 -23.76
C VAL A 185 -0.73 13.82 -24.78
N ALA A 186 -2.03 13.93 -24.51
CA ALA A 186 -2.96 14.62 -25.41
C ALA A 186 -2.85 16.16 -25.35
N GLY A 187 -2.14 16.71 -24.36
CA GLY A 187 -2.04 18.15 -24.13
C GLY A 187 -3.35 18.80 -23.63
N GLY A 188 -4.33 18.01 -23.18
CA GLY A 188 -5.62 18.50 -22.72
C GLY A 188 -6.67 17.40 -22.53
N ALA A 189 -7.73 17.71 -21.78
CA ALA A 189 -8.85 16.80 -21.51
C ALA A 189 -9.92 16.88 -22.61
N ALA A 190 -9.61 16.35 -23.80
CA ALA A 190 -10.59 16.25 -24.89
C ALA A 190 -11.70 15.24 -24.56
N GLY A 191 -12.87 15.40 -25.17
CA GLY A 191 -14.01 14.49 -24.95
C GLY A 191 -13.71 13.02 -25.28
N SER A 192 -12.83 12.76 -26.24
CA SER A 192 -12.34 11.41 -26.58
C SER A 192 -11.54 10.78 -25.44
N VAL A 193 -10.66 11.54 -24.79
CA VAL A 193 -9.86 11.10 -23.64
C VAL A 193 -10.76 10.70 -22.48
N VAL A 194 -11.79 11.50 -22.19
CA VAL A 194 -12.75 11.20 -21.12
C VAL A 194 -13.60 9.98 -21.45
N GLY A 195 -14.03 9.84 -22.70
CA GLY A 195 -14.81 8.67 -23.16
C GLY A 195 -14.01 7.37 -23.07
N GLU A 196 -12.76 7.37 -23.53
CA GLU A 196 -11.86 6.21 -23.42
C GLU A 196 -11.56 5.88 -21.95
N PHE A 197 -11.29 6.88 -21.12
CA PHE A 197 -11.10 6.69 -19.69
C PHE A 197 -12.31 6.01 -19.03
N LEU A 198 -13.53 6.48 -19.27
CA LEU A 198 -14.72 5.91 -18.63
C LEU A 198 -14.99 4.46 -19.07
N TRP A 199 -14.84 4.18 -20.37
CA TRP A 199 -15.15 2.87 -20.91
C TRP A 199 -14.01 1.86 -20.70
N ARG A 200 -12.80 2.22 -21.14
CA ARG A 200 -11.65 1.34 -21.13
C ARG A 200 -11.06 1.28 -19.74
N ASP A 201 -10.50 2.38 -19.24
CA ASP A 201 -9.75 2.39 -17.98
C ASP A 201 -10.65 2.09 -16.78
N LEU A 202 -11.77 2.80 -16.63
CA LEU A 202 -12.59 2.65 -15.44
C LEU A 202 -13.42 1.36 -15.41
N LEU A 203 -14.13 1.04 -16.51
CA LEU A 203 -15.05 -0.10 -16.55
C LEU A 203 -14.37 -1.39 -16.99
N TYR A 204 -13.86 -1.43 -18.23
CA TYR A 204 -13.33 -2.66 -18.82
C TYR A 204 -12.18 -3.25 -18.00
N ARG A 205 -11.13 -2.46 -17.73
CA ARG A 205 -9.93 -2.96 -17.03
C ARG A 205 -10.24 -3.43 -15.61
N THR A 206 -11.13 -2.73 -14.90
CA THR A 206 -11.60 -3.12 -13.56
C THR A 206 -12.38 -4.42 -13.59
N ILE A 207 -13.28 -4.61 -14.56
CA ILE A 207 -14.08 -5.85 -14.70
C ILE A 207 -13.16 -7.02 -15.06
N VAL A 208 -12.22 -6.84 -16.00
CA VAL A 208 -11.26 -7.89 -16.37
C VAL A 208 -10.38 -8.26 -15.19
N GLY A 209 -9.89 -7.28 -14.42
CA GLY A 209 -9.17 -7.53 -13.16
C GLY A 209 -10.00 -8.29 -12.14
N GLY A 210 -11.28 -7.92 -12.01
CA GLY A 210 -12.27 -8.61 -11.21
C GLY A 210 -12.38 -10.10 -11.54
N ILE A 211 -12.68 -10.39 -12.81
CA ILE A 211 -12.90 -11.74 -13.32
C ILE A 211 -11.61 -12.56 -13.27
N GLY A 212 -10.47 -11.98 -13.68
CA GLY A 212 -9.16 -12.62 -13.67
C GLY A 212 -8.74 -13.05 -12.28
N GLY A 213 -8.84 -12.15 -11.29
CA GLY A 213 -8.53 -12.45 -9.90
C GLY A 213 -9.39 -13.56 -9.31
N VAL A 214 -10.71 -13.47 -9.49
CA VAL A 214 -11.65 -14.50 -9.03
C VAL A 214 -11.39 -15.84 -9.70
N GLY A 215 -11.15 -15.84 -11.02
CA GLY A 215 -10.89 -17.05 -11.79
C GLY A 215 -9.60 -17.76 -11.36
N VAL A 216 -8.51 -17.01 -11.18
CA VAL A 216 -7.23 -17.58 -10.76
C VAL A 216 -7.27 -18.03 -9.30
N GLY A 217 -7.82 -17.23 -8.38
CA GLY A 217 -7.93 -17.64 -6.98
C GLY A 217 -8.85 -18.85 -6.78
N TRP A 218 -9.93 -18.97 -7.56
CA TRP A 218 -10.76 -20.18 -7.60
C TRP A 218 -9.98 -21.39 -8.14
N LEU A 219 -9.21 -21.22 -9.23
CA LEU A 219 -8.41 -22.29 -9.82
C LEU A 219 -7.33 -22.77 -8.83
N LEU A 220 -6.62 -21.85 -8.18
CA LEU A 220 -5.66 -22.16 -7.13
C LEU A 220 -6.34 -22.92 -5.99
N GLY A 221 -7.46 -22.40 -5.45
CA GLY A 221 -8.21 -23.09 -4.40
C GLY A 221 -8.60 -24.52 -4.80
N LYS A 222 -9.04 -24.72 -6.05
CA LYS A 222 -9.38 -26.05 -6.56
C LYS A 222 -8.15 -26.96 -6.68
N ILE A 223 -7.04 -26.49 -7.23
CA ILE A 223 -5.80 -27.28 -7.37
C ILE A 223 -5.27 -27.68 -5.98
N MET A 224 -5.34 -26.77 -5.02
CA MET A 224 -4.76 -26.96 -3.69
C MET A 224 -5.62 -27.82 -2.77
N PHE A 225 -6.96 -27.73 -2.88
CA PHE A 225 -7.88 -28.36 -1.92
C PHE A 225 -8.76 -29.48 -2.51
N ALA A 226 -8.94 -29.58 -3.83
CA ALA A 226 -9.78 -30.61 -4.43
C ALA A 226 -9.05 -31.93 -4.76
N PHE A 227 -7.71 -31.94 -4.76
CA PHE A 227 -6.94 -33.18 -4.94
C PHE A 227 -6.73 -33.91 -3.60
N PRO A 228 -6.82 -35.26 -3.56
CA PRO A 228 -6.92 -36.01 -2.31
C PRO A 228 -5.80 -35.69 -1.31
N ARG A 229 -6.18 -35.65 -0.03
CA ARG A 229 -5.43 -35.23 1.18
C ARG A 229 -4.04 -35.87 1.41
N GLU A 230 -3.61 -36.79 0.55
CA GLU A 230 -2.29 -37.43 0.55
C GLU A 230 -1.33 -36.86 -0.50
N ASN A 231 -1.73 -35.85 -1.28
CA ASN A 231 -0.84 -35.23 -2.24
C ASN A 231 0.34 -34.52 -1.55
N ALA A 232 1.55 -34.94 -1.91
CA ALA A 232 2.81 -34.35 -1.44
C ALA A 232 2.85 -32.81 -1.58
N LEU A 233 2.13 -32.24 -2.55
CA LEU A 233 2.05 -30.79 -2.84
C LEU A 233 1.50 -29.93 -1.69
N ALA A 234 0.59 -30.45 -0.86
CA ALA A 234 0.10 -29.72 0.33
C ALA A 234 1.12 -29.73 1.49
N LYS A 235 2.12 -30.63 1.40
CA LYS A 235 3.27 -30.73 2.33
C LYS A 235 4.53 -30.06 1.78
N THR A 236 4.63 -29.84 0.46
CA THR A 236 5.70 -29.05 -0.18
C THR A 236 5.50 -27.56 0.08
N GLU A 237 6.59 -26.78 0.04
CA GLU A 237 6.69 -25.33 0.32
C GLU A 237 5.55 -24.49 -0.29
N SER A 238 4.46 -24.38 0.47
CA SER A 238 3.18 -23.80 0.07
C SER A 238 3.26 -22.34 -0.36
N GLY A 239 4.25 -21.61 0.16
CA GLY A 239 4.46 -20.20 -0.14
C GLY A 239 4.83 -19.94 -1.60
N VAL A 240 5.68 -20.79 -2.20
CA VAL A 240 6.17 -20.59 -3.57
C VAL A 240 5.06 -20.75 -4.59
N ILE A 241 4.19 -21.77 -4.42
CA ILE A 241 3.07 -22.04 -5.32
C ILE A 241 2.10 -20.86 -5.35
N ALA A 242 1.79 -20.30 -4.19
CA ALA A 242 0.88 -19.17 -4.10
C ALA A 242 1.51 -17.86 -4.58
N LEU A 243 2.82 -17.65 -4.37
CA LEU A 243 3.54 -16.56 -5.00
C LEU A 243 3.46 -16.68 -6.54
N ALA A 244 3.72 -17.87 -7.08
CA ALA A 244 3.56 -18.13 -8.51
C ALA A 244 2.10 -17.92 -8.95
N GLY A 245 1.13 -18.29 -8.10
CA GLY A 245 -0.29 -18.08 -8.32
C GLY A 245 -0.69 -16.61 -8.41
N VAL A 246 -0.22 -15.76 -7.49
CA VAL A 246 -0.48 -14.31 -7.55
C VAL A 246 0.25 -13.66 -8.73
N MET A 247 1.49 -14.07 -9.03
CA MET A 247 2.21 -13.60 -10.21
C MET A 247 1.47 -13.96 -11.50
N MET A 248 0.90 -15.17 -11.57
CA MET A 248 0.06 -15.61 -12.68
C MET A 248 -1.26 -14.83 -12.73
N ALA A 249 -1.92 -14.58 -11.59
CA ALA A 249 -3.14 -13.78 -11.53
C ALA A 249 -2.91 -12.36 -12.04
N TYR A 250 -1.84 -11.72 -11.56
CA TYR A 250 -1.44 -10.38 -11.97
C TYR A 250 -1.07 -10.36 -13.45
N GLY A 251 -0.12 -11.21 -13.87
CA GLY A 251 0.41 -11.22 -15.24
C GLY A 251 -0.61 -11.59 -16.30
N LEU A 252 -1.44 -12.63 -16.09
CA LEU A 252 -2.50 -12.98 -17.06
C LEU A 252 -3.56 -11.89 -17.18
N THR A 253 -3.86 -11.20 -16.08
CA THR A 253 -4.82 -10.10 -16.08
C THR A 253 -4.27 -8.91 -16.85
N GLU A 254 -3.01 -8.52 -16.60
CA GLU A 254 -2.33 -7.44 -17.34
C GLU A 254 -2.22 -7.77 -18.84
N LEU A 255 -1.93 -9.03 -19.19
CA LEU A 255 -1.95 -9.50 -20.60
C LEU A 255 -3.33 -9.39 -21.26
N ALA A 256 -4.40 -9.50 -20.47
CA ALA A 256 -5.78 -9.27 -20.91
C ALA A 256 -6.20 -7.79 -20.82
N GLU A 257 -5.24 -6.88 -20.61
CA GLU A 257 -5.44 -5.45 -20.38
C GLU A 257 -6.35 -5.12 -19.18
N GLY A 258 -6.41 -5.99 -18.16
CA GLY A 258 -7.10 -5.73 -16.90
C GLY A 258 -6.17 -5.20 -15.81
N TYR A 259 -6.73 -4.69 -14.71
CA TYR A 259 -5.92 -4.26 -13.56
C TYR A 259 -5.42 -5.45 -12.72
N GLY A 260 -4.13 -5.74 -12.83
CA GLY A 260 -3.48 -6.83 -12.13
C GLY A 260 -3.55 -6.70 -10.59
N PHE A 261 -3.48 -5.48 -10.05
CA PHE A 261 -3.61 -5.25 -8.60
C PHE A 261 -4.98 -5.66 -8.05
N VAL A 262 -6.06 -5.35 -8.77
CA VAL A 262 -7.41 -5.82 -8.43
C VAL A 262 -7.46 -7.34 -8.47
N ALA A 263 -6.83 -7.94 -9.49
CA ALA A 263 -6.76 -9.39 -9.62
C ALA A 263 -5.98 -10.05 -8.47
N ALA A 264 -4.86 -9.48 -8.04
CA ALA A 264 -4.05 -10.00 -6.94
C ALA A 264 -4.84 -10.02 -5.61
N PHE A 265 -5.51 -8.92 -5.27
CA PHE A 265 -6.36 -8.86 -4.07
C PHE A 265 -7.51 -9.87 -4.13
N LEU A 266 -8.24 -9.92 -5.25
CA LEU A 266 -9.38 -10.84 -5.40
C LEU A 266 -8.95 -12.30 -5.50
N ALA A 267 -7.77 -12.60 -6.04
CA ALA A 267 -7.21 -13.95 -6.04
C ALA A 267 -6.92 -14.40 -4.60
N GLY A 268 -6.33 -13.53 -3.77
CA GLY A 268 -6.11 -13.81 -2.34
C GLY A 268 -7.43 -14.02 -1.60
N LEU A 269 -8.40 -13.12 -1.80
CA LEU A 269 -9.73 -13.19 -1.19
C LEU A 269 -10.47 -14.48 -1.58
N THR A 270 -10.49 -14.84 -2.86
CA THR A 270 -11.19 -16.05 -3.34
C THR A 270 -10.51 -17.33 -2.92
N LEU A 271 -9.17 -17.36 -2.91
CA LEU A 271 -8.41 -18.49 -2.36
C LEU A 271 -8.74 -18.69 -0.87
N ARG A 272 -8.86 -17.60 -0.10
CA ARG A 272 -9.24 -17.66 1.32
C ARG A 272 -10.63 -18.23 1.54
N GLN A 273 -11.58 -17.96 0.64
CA GLN A 273 -12.94 -18.48 0.73
C GLN A 273 -13.06 -19.96 0.35
N ALA A 274 -12.05 -20.57 -0.30
CA ALA A 274 -12.11 -21.96 -0.73
C ALA A 274 -12.10 -22.96 0.44
N GLU A 275 -11.27 -22.73 1.47
CA GLU A 275 -11.22 -23.57 2.68
C GLU A 275 -10.78 -22.72 3.89
N ALA A 276 -11.71 -21.95 4.45
CA ALA A 276 -11.39 -20.91 5.43
C ALA A 276 -10.65 -21.42 6.69
N ASP A 277 -10.81 -22.69 7.06
CA ASP A 277 -10.33 -23.26 8.34
C ASP A 277 -8.99 -24.01 8.23
N HIS A 278 -8.28 -23.95 7.09
CA HIS A 278 -7.03 -24.71 6.90
C HIS A 278 -5.78 -23.93 7.34
N GLU A 279 -4.90 -24.55 8.15
CA GLU A 279 -3.58 -24.00 8.56
C GLU A 279 -2.64 -23.63 7.39
N PHE A 280 -2.96 -24.12 6.19
CA PHE A 280 -2.26 -23.78 4.97
C PHE A 280 -2.25 -22.27 4.72
N HIS A 281 -3.37 -21.58 5.01
CA HIS A 281 -3.50 -20.14 4.81
C HIS A 281 -2.58 -19.34 5.74
N THR A 282 -2.33 -19.82 6.96
CA THR A 282 -1.38 -19.18 7.89
C THR A 282 0.04 -19.29 7.35
N ARG A 283 0.47 -20.48 6.89
CA ARG A 283 1.82 -20.66 6.30
C ARG A 283 2.02 -19.82 5.05
N LEU A 284 0.98 -19.74 4.21
CA LEU A 284 1.00 -18.90 3.04
C LEU A 284 1.09 -17.40 3.41
N HIS A 285 0.23 -16.95 4.32
CA HIS A 285 0.25 -15.57 4.77
C HIS A 285 1.62 -15.16 5.31
N ASN A 286 2.22 -15.97 6.19
CA ASN A 286 3.53 -15.69 6.77
C ASN A 286 4.64 -15.61 5.71
N PHE A 287 4.58 -16.44 4.66
CA PHE A 287 5.55 -16.40 3.57
C PHE A 287 5.38 -15.13 2.70
N SER A 288 4.15 -14.81 2.31
CA SER A 288 3.84 -13.57 1.58
C SER A 288 4.26 -12.33 2.38
N GLU A 289 3.92 -12.30 3.67
CA GLU A 289 4.29 -11.22 4.59
C GLU A 289 5.81 -11.08 4.73
N SER A 290 6.55 -12.20 4.78
CA SER A 290 8.02 -12.17 4.83
C SER A 290 8.62 -11.53 3.58
N ILE A 291 8.12 -11.87 2.39
CA ILE A 291 8.56 -11.27 1.12
C ILE A 291 8.21 -9.79 1.08
N GLU A 292 6.96 -9.45 1.42
CA GLU A 292 6.48 -8.09 1.49
C GLU A 292 7.35 -7.23 2.42
N HIS A 293 7.67 -7.71 3.63
CA HIS A 293 8.54 -7.00 4.57
C HIS A 293 9.94 -6.75 4.01
N VAL A 294 10.54 -7.72 3.32
CA VAL A 294 11.86 -7.56 2.69
C VAL A 294 11.80 -6.49 1.60
N LEU A 295 10.81 -6.56 0.70
CA LEU A 295 10.65 -5.59 -0.40
C LEU A 295 10.37 -4.18 0.14
N THR A 296 9.52 -4.08 1.16
CA THR A 296 9.21 -2.82 1.85
C THR A 296 10.44 -2.22 2.50
N ALA A 297 11.24 -3.03 3.21
CA ALA A 297 12.47 -2.56 3.83
C ALA A 297 13.44 -2.00 2.79
N LEU A 298 13.63 -2.68 1.66
CA LEU A 298 14.46 -2.21 0.56
C LEU A 298 13.95 -0.87 -0.02
N LEU A 299 12.64 -0.75 -0.24
CA LEU A 299 12.03 0.47 -0.79
C LEU A 299 12.10 1.65 0.18
N LEU A 300 11.84 1.43 1.46
CA LEU A 300 11.85 2.50 2.47
C LEU A 300 13.28 2.97 2.79
N ILE A 301 14.25 2.04 2.87
CA ILE A 301 15.66 2.41 3.00
C ILE A 301 16.12 3.16 1.74
N GLY A 302 15.74 2.67 0.55
CA GLY A 302 15.98 3.34 -0.72
C GLY A 302 15.38 4.75 -0.74
N LEU A 303 14.14 4.92 -0.25
CA LEU A 303 13.47 6.23 -0.14
C LEU A 303 14.26 7.17 0.75
N GLY A 304 14.71 6.68 1.92
CA GLY A 304 15.61 7.41 2.82
C GLY A 304 16.89 7.85 2.13
N ALA A 305 17.51 6.97 1.34
CA ALA A 305 18.71 7.26 0.57
C ALA A 305 18.49 8.32 -0.52
N ALA A 306 17.28 8.38 -1.11
CA ALA A 306 16.92 9.35 -2.14
C ALA A 306 16.52 10.72 -1.59
N LEU A 307 16.14 10.83 -0.30
CA LEU A 307 15.70 12.09 0.31
C LEU A 307 16.65 13.28 0.09
N PRO A 308 17.99 13.17 0.22
CA PRO A 308 18.89 14.31 -0.01
C PRO A 308 18.76 14.93 -1.41
N ALA A 309 18.45 14.11 -2.42
CA ALA A 309 18.24 14.57 -3.79
C ALA A 309 16.85 15.20 -4.00
N LEU A 310 15.86 14.81 -3.20
CA LEU A 310 14.47 15.29 -3.30
C LEU A 310 14.19 16.54 -2.45
N LEU A 311 14.90 16.70 -1.33
CA LEU A 311 14.74 17.83 -0.41
C LEU A 311 14.89 19.22 -1.07
N PRO A 312 15.80 19.45 -2.05
CA PRO A 312 15.89 20.74 -2.72
C PRO A 312 14.61 21.17 -3.45
N ALA A 313 13.77 20.20 -3.88
CA ALA A 313 12.49 20.46 -4.51
C ALA A 313 11.33 20.58 -3.51
N LEU A 314 11.58 20.35 -2.20
CA LEU A 314 10.59 20.44 -1.14
C LEU A 314 10.56 21.86 -0.55
N GLY A 315 9.70 22.72 -1.10
CA GLY A 315 9.37 24.00 -0.50
C GLY A 315 8.25 23.90 0.54
N TRP A 316 7.91 25.05 1.13
CA TRP A 316 6.80 25.13 2.09
C TRP A 316 5.44 24.82 1.45
N ARG A 317 5.28 25.08 0.14
CA ARG A 317 4.04 24.81 -0.61
C ARG A 317 3.83 23.31 -0.76
N GLU A 318 4.88 22.61 -1.15
CA GLU A 318 4.93 21.15 -1.30
C GLU A 318 4.66 20.46 0.04
N ALA A 319 5.33 20.93 1.10
CA ALA A 319 5.10 20.44 2.45
C ALA A 319 3.65 20.70 2.92
N ALA A 320 3.10 21.88 2.61
CA ALA A 320 1.71 22.21 2.94
C ALA A 320 0.70 21.31 2.22
N ILE A 321 0.95 20.92 0.95
CA ILE A 321 0.10 19.96 0.23
C ILE A 321 0.09 18.60 0.94
N GLY A 322 1.27 18.08 1.28
CA GLY A 322 1.39 16.78 1.99
C GLY A 322 0.74 16.81 3.38
N LEU A 323 0.96 17.87 4.16
CA LEU A 323 0.34 18.05 5.47
C LEU A 323 -1.19 18.23 5.38
N ALA A 324 -1.65 19.04 4.42
CA ALA A 324 -3.08 19.25 4.19
C ALA A 324 -3.76 17.94 3.81
N LEU A 325 -3.10 17.08 3.01
CA LEU A 325 -3.62 15.76 2.69
C LEU A 325 -3.82 14.91 3.95
N ILE A 326 -2.80 14.78 4.79
CA ILE A 326 -2.81 13.91 5.97
C ILE A 326 -3.76 14.42 7.05
N LEU A 327 -3.69 15.71 7.38
CA LEU A 327 -4.40 16.28 8.53
C LEU A 327 -5.80 16.82 8.19
N GLY A 328 -6.07 17.11 6.92
CA GLY A 328 -7.30 17.76 6.48
C GLY A 328 -8.07 16.97 5.45
N VAL A 329 -7.54 16.86 4.23
CA VAL A 329 -8.25 16.31 3.07
C VAL A 329 -8.71 14.89 3.33
N ARG A 330 -7.82 13.98 3.76
CA ARG A 330 -8.17 12.58 4.00
C ARG A 330 -9.18 12.42 5.14
N PRO A 331 -8.98 13.01 6.33
CA PRO A 331 -9.98 12.99 7.41
C PRO A 331 -11.35 13.53 6.98
N LEU A 332 -11.39 14.63 6.22
CA LEU A 332 -12.65 15.22 5.75
C LEU A 332 -13.34 14.35 4.70
N ALA A 333 -12.60 13.89 3.69
CA ALA A 333 -13.15 13.06 2.62
C ALA A 333 -13.68 11.73 3.14
N GLY A 334 -12.93 11.06 4.02
CA GLY A 334 -13.36 9.83 4.68
C GLY A 334 -14.58 10.04 5.58
N TRP A 335 -14.59 11.13 6.35
CA TRP A 335 -15.72 11.47 7.23
C TRP A 335 -17.01 11.72 6.45
N LEU A 336 -16.93 12.46 5.34
CA LEU A 336 -18.06 12.72 4.45
C LEU A 336 -18.55 11.43 3.81
N ALA A 337 -17.65 10.62 3.23
CA ALA A 337 -18.00 9.35 2.58
C ALA A 337 -18.70 8.36 3.54
N LEU A 338 -18.30 8.32 4.80
CA LEU A 338 -18.84 7.40 5.81
C LEU A 338 -20.11 7.91 6.52
N THR A 339 -20.61 9.09 6.17
CA THR A 339 -21.80 9.68 6.80
C THR A 339 -23.02 8.77 6.68
N GLY A 340 -23.60 8.38 7.82
CA GLY A 340 -24.80 7.54 7.88
C GLY A 340 -24.57 6.04 7.69
N VAL A 341 -23.31 5.57 7.64
CA VAL A 341 -22.99 4.12 7.57
C VAL A 341 -22.18 3.64 8.79
N MET A 342 -21.45 4.54 9.44
CA MET A 342 -20.60 4.23 10.59
C MET A 342 -20.78 5.25 11.72
N LYS A 343 -20.65 4.80 12.99
CA LYS A 343 -20.75 5.68 14.17
C LYS A 343 -19.57 6.65 14.23
N ASN A 344 -19.77 7.85 14.77
CA ASN A 344 -18.76 8.92 14.84
C ASN A 344 -17.36 8.51 15.34
N PRO A 345 -17.17 7.78 16.46
CA PRO A 345 -15.83 7.42 16.92
C PRO A 345 -15.12 6.45 15.96
N GLN A 346 -15.85 5.47 15.42
CA GLN A 346 -15.35 4.53 14.41
C GLN A 346 -15.05 5.25 13.09
N ARG A 347 -15.92 6.19 12.70
CA ARG A 347 -15.77 7.01 11.51
C ARG A 347 -14.53 7.88 11.56
N ALA A 348 -14.23 8.50 12.70
CA ALA A 348 -13.03 9.31 12.89
C ALA A 348 -11.76 8.49 12.65
N VAL A 349 -11.71 7.28 13.23
CA VAL A 349 -10.58 6.37 13.05
C VAL A 349 -10.42 5.97 11.58
N VAL A 350 -11.47 5.48 10.93
CA VAL A 350 -11.36 5.07 9.51
C VAL A 350 -10.98 6.24 8.59
N ALA A 351 -11.52 7.43 8.86
CA ALA A 351 -11.22 8.62 8.06
C ALA A 351 -9.78 9.11 8.24
N PHE A 352 -9.23 9.03 9.47
CA PHE A 352 -7.88 9.51 9.78
C PHE A 352 -6.80 8.51 9.35
N TYR A 353 -6.96 7.21 9.63
CA TYR A 353 -5.93 6.19 9.43
C TYR A 353 -5.84 5.65 8.00
N GLY A 354 -5.75 6.56 7.03
CA GLY A 354 -5.42 6.24 5.64
C GLY A 354 -3.93 6.42 5.36
N VAL A 355 -3.11 5.45 5.76
CA VAL A 355 -1.64 5.49 5.64
C VAL A 355 -1.22 5.62 4.17
N ARG A 356 -0.15 6.37 3.89
CA ARG A 356 0.42 6.53 2.53
C ARG A 356 1.78 5.85 2.51
N GLY A 357 2.14 5.22 1.39
CA GLY A 357 3.38 4.46 1.33
C GLY A 357 3.79 3.95 -0.04
N VAL A 358 4.14 2.68 -0.11
CA VAL A 358 4.74 1.95 -1.23
C VAL A 358 3.92 2.09 -2.51
N GLY A 359 2.59 2.00 -2.45
CA GLY A 359 1.74 2.21 -3.62
C GLY A 359 1.98 3.58 -4.29
N SER A 360 2.14 4.64 -3.50
CA SER A 360 2.45 5.97 -4.03
C SER A 360 3.83 6.05 -4.72
N ILE A 361 4.81 5.27 -4.24
CA ILE A 361 6.12 5.15 -4.90
C ILE A 361 5.95 4.46 -6.26
N TYR A 362 5.19 3.36 -6.30
CA TYR A 362 4.90 2.63 -7.53
C TYR A 362 4.23 3.52 -8.59
N TYR A 363 3.11 4.17 -8.26
CA TYR A 363 2.36 4.96 -9.25
C TYR A 363 3.19 6.10 -9.85
N LEU A 364 4.02 6.75 -9.03
CA LEU A 364 4.87 7.83 -9.52
C LEU A 364 6.04 7.31 -10.35
N ALA A 365 6.66 6.19 -9.96
CA ALA A 365 7.70 5.54 -10.76
C ALA A 365 7.15 5.03 -12.09
N TYR A 366 6.00 4.36 -12.09
CA TYR A 366 5.28 3.93 -13.30
C TYR A 366 5.02 5.11 -14.24
N ALA A 367 4.48 6.22 -13.72
CA ALA A 367 4.24 7.42 -14.51
C ALA A 367 5.55 7.99 -15.12
N GLY A 368 6.63 8.04 -14.34
CA GLY A 368 7.94 8.52 -14.78
C GLY A 368 8.64 7.62 -15.80
N SER A 369 8.37 6.31 -15.78
CA SER A 369 8.89 5.37 -16.77
C SER A 369 8.16 5.45 -18.11
N HIS A 370 6.89 5.86 -18.12
CA HIS A 370 6.05 5.87 -19.31
C HIS A 370 5.95 7.26 -19.98
N VAL A 371 6.04 8.34 -19.21
CA VAL A 371 5.89 9.71 -19.72
C VAL A 371 6.90 10.64 -19.06
N ALA A 372 7.45 11.57 -19.84
CA ALA A 372 8.31 12.62 -19.30
C ALA A 372 7.50 13.60 -18.44
N LEU A 373 7.72 13.56 -17.13
CA LEU A 373 7.01 14.40 -16.17
C LEU A 373 7.70 15.77 -16.04
N GLY A 374 7.05 16.85 -16.51
CA GLY A 374 7.58 18.21 -16.40
C GLY A 374 7.81 18.69 -14.94
N ASN A 375 7.03 18.17 -13.99
CA ASN A 375 7.14 18.48 -12.56
C ASN A 375 7.71 17.30 -11.75
N ALA A 376 8.52 16.41 -12.35
CA ALA A 376 8.98 15.17 -11.71
C ALA A 376 9.58 15.38 -10.30
N ALA A 377 10.52 16.31 -10.17
CA ALA A 377 11.20 16.57 -8.89
C ALA A 377 10.23 17.05 -7.80
N GLN A 378 9.28 17.92 -8.17
CA GLN A 378 8.27 18.44 -7.26
C GLN A 378 7.28 17.34 -6.82
N LEU A 379 6.84 16.48 -7.76
CA LEU A 379 5.97 15.35 -7.47
C LEU A 379 6.65 14.36 -6.51
N TRP A 380 7.91 13.98 -6.79
CA TRP A 380 8.68 13.08 -5.95
C TRP A 380 8.93 13.68 -4.56
N ALA A 381 9.23 14.98 -4.46
CA ALA A 381 9.39 15.66 -3.19
C ALA A 381 8.12 15.62 -2.34
N ILE A 382 6.95 15.95 -2.92
CA ILE A 382 5.66 15.89 -2.21
C ILE A 382 5.34 14.46 -1.79
N VAL A 383 5.51 13.47 -2.68
CA VAL A 383 5.19 12.07 -2.38
C VAL A 383 6.10 11.53 -1.29
N ALA A 384 7.42 11.70 -1.42
CA ALA A 384 8.38 11.25 -0.41
C ALA A 384 8.12 11.91 0.95
N PHE A 385 7.91 13.22 0.97
CA PHE A 385 7.57 13.94 2.21
C PHE A 385 6.27 13.43 2.83
N THR A 386 5.23 13.22 2.02
CA THR A 386 3.93 12.72 2.49
C THR A 386 4.07 11.31 3.07
N VAL A 387 4.85 10.42 2.45
CA VAL A 387 5.11 9.07 2.97
C VAL A 387 5.87 9.13 4.30
N VAL A 388 6.91 9.98 4.41
CA VAL A 388 7.64 10.19 5.67
C VAL A 388 6.72 10.69 6.77
N VAL A 389 5.94 11.75 6.52
CA VAL A 389 5.01 12.28 7.52
C VAL A 389 3.94 11.25 7.87
N SER A 390 3.40 10.52 6.89
CA SER A 390 2.35 9.52 7.13
C SER A 390 2.86 8.36 7.98
N THR A 391 4.07 7.86 7.72
CA THR A 391 4.69 6.79 8.51
C THR A 391 5.00 7.22 9.95
N VAL A 392 5.42 8.47 10.16
CA VAL A 392 5.62 9.03 11.51
C VAL A 392 4.29 9.24 12.23
N VAL A 393 3.35 9.97 11.62
CA VAL A 393 2.08 10.35 12.27
C VAL A 393 1.25 9.11 12.58
N HIS A 394 1.06 8.22 11.61
CA HIS A 394 0.20 7.05 11.79
C HIS A 394 0.93 5.91 12.48
N GLY A 395 2.22 5.69 12.20
CA GLY A 395 2.98 4.62 12.84
C GLY A 395 2.85 4.67 14.35
N PHE A 396 3.22 5.80 14.98
CA PHE A 396 3.17 5.92 16.44
C PHE A 396 1.76 5.94 17.07
N THR A 397 0.70 6.24 16.31
CA THR A 397 -0.65 6.49 16.87
C THR A 397 -1.70 5.43 16.52
N ALA A 398 -1.50 4.70 15.42
CA ALA A 398 -2.44 3.77 14.81
C ALA A 398 -2.95 2.68 15.77
N ALA A 399 -2.05 1.89 16.32
CA ALA A 399 -2.40 0.74 17.15
C ALA A 399 -3.27 1.18 18.36
N ALA A 400 -2.86 2.24 19.06
CA ALA A 400 -3.56 2.75 20.24
C ALA A 400 -4.98 3.26 19.90
N ALA A 401 -5.14 3.99 18.79
CA ALA A 401 -6.43 4.54 18.41
C ALA A 401 -7.41 3.46 17.93
N VAL A 402 -6.94 2.45 17.18
CA VAL A 402 -7.79 1.32 16.77
C VAL A 402 -8.15 0.46 17.98
N GLU A 403 -7.22 0.17 18.88
CA GLU A 403 -7.50 -0.57 20.13
C GLU A 403 -8.54 0.14 20.99
N GLY A 404 -8.45 1.47 21.13
CA GLY A 404 -9.39 2.27 21.92
C GLY A 404 -10.83 2.20 21.43
N VAL A 405 -11.05 2.06 20.12
CA VAL A 405 -12.40 1.96 19.52
C VAL A 405 -12.86 0.51 19.37
N THR A 406 -11.94 -0.45 19.28
CA THR A 406 -12.26 -1.88 19.13
C THR A 406 -12.38 -2.63 20.46
N GLY A 407 -11.98 -2.03 21.59
CA GLY A 407 -12.30 -2.51 22.94
C GLY A 407 -11.43 -3.66 23.47
N ARG A 408 -10.30 -4.00 22.83
CA ARG A 408 -9.40 -5.10 23.27
C ARG A 408 -8.44 -4.73 24.43
N GLY A 409 -8.43 -3.47 24.89
CA GLY A 409 -7.50 -2.97 25.91
C GLY A 409 -7.82 -3.29 27.39
N GLY A 410 -8.91 -4.01 27.70
CA GLY A 410 -9.33 -4.25 29.09
C GLY A 410 -9.00 -5.65 29.67
N GLY A 411 -8.52 -6.59 28.86
CA GLY A 411 -8.48 -8.01 29.24
C GLY A 411 -7.16 -8.51 29.86
N LYS A 412 -6.01 -7.99 29.44
CA LYS A 412 -4.71 -8.57 29.86
C LYS A 412 -4.15 -8.06 31.19
N ALA A 413 -4.68 -6.96 31.75
CA ALA A 413 -4.20 -6.43 33.02
C ALA A 413 -4.89 -7.03 34.27
N LYS A 414 -5.84 -7.97 34.09
CA LYS A 414 -6.63 -8.54 35.19
C LYS A 414 -6.31 -10.00 35.53
N GLU A 415 -5.55 -10.71 34.69
CA GLU A 415 -5.09 -12.07 35.01
C GLU A 415 -3.85 -12.10 35.91
N ASP A 416 -2.98 -11.09 35.87
CA ASP A 416 -1.80 -11.01 36.74
C ASP A 416 -2.08 -10.47 38.16
N SER A 417 -3.34 -10.13 38.46
CA SER A 417 -3.76 -9.66 39.79
C SER A 417 -4.55 -10.72 40.59
N GLY A 418 -4.70 -11.93 40.03
CA GLY A 418 -5.46 -13.04 40.63
C GLY A 418 -4.61 -14.14 41.28
N ALA A 419 -3.29 -13.99 41.32
CA ALA A 419 -2.39 -14.92 41.99
C ALA A 419 -1.65 -14.20 43.14
N VAL A 420 -2.36 -14.03 44.25
CA VAL A 420 -1.75 -13.86 45.59
C VAL A 420 -2.47 -14.79 46.55
#